data_AF-A0A317Y308-F1
#
_entry.id   AF-A0A317Y308-F1
#
_cell.length_a   1.000
_cell.length_b   1.000
_cell.length_c   1.000
_cell.angle_alpha   90.00
_cell.angle_beta   90.00
_cell.angle_gamma   90.00
#
_symmetry.space_group_name_H-M   'P 1'
#
loop_
_entity.id
_entity.type
_entity.pdbx_description
1 polymer ?
#
loop_
_entity_poly.entity_id
_entity_poly.type
_entity_poly.pdbx_seq_one_letter_code
_entity_poly.pdbx_strand_id
1 'polypeptide(L)'
;MSRLLLLGAAVLLLASAATAQDCLSATFSGGRTFGRCNNLPSLSASLHWTYHPENGTADVAFRAPSDASGWVAWGINPDRGGSMGGSSVLVASPSQDGSGAVSILMTHLESTSPSLTNNTLKFKVPVGPAAEYSNGVYTIFATVELPGNSTQQFTVWQAGATSNGAISPHPTAPANLASTQRLDFLSGSSTAASNSRLHRRNVSLSYVFLRKRLPSMPNCSDVLNLDNSNQMYGTTKQIHGMLNAIAWGVLIPVGAIIARYLRVFESADPAWFYLHIACQCSGYILGVAGWGLGLKLGSESAGLTYQPHRSIGIAIFCLATLQVFALLLRPDKKNRYRLYWNIYHHSVGYSVIVLGAVNIFKGLDILKPASGYKTAYIVVLATLGGVALCLEAITWPIAIRKRRRNAADKASNGNGNGWQQGA
;
A
#
# COMPACT_ATOMS: atom_id res chain seq x y z
N MET A 1 16.32 9.71 -31.23
CA MET A 1 15.11 8.97 -30.80
C MET A 1 15.39 7.86 -29.77
N SER A 2 16.58 7.23 -29.77
CA SER A 2 16.95 6.19 -28.78
C SER A 2 17.12 6.69 -27.33
N ARG A 3 17.43 7.99 -27.11
CA ARG A 3 17.62 8.55 -25.76
C ARG A 3 16.31 8.89 -25.02
N LEU A 4 15.23 9.18 -25.75
CA LEU A 4 13.91 9.48 -25.16
C LEU A 4 13.19 8.21 -24.67
N LEU A 5 13.42 7.07 -25.34
CA LEU A 5 12.85 5.77 -24.98
C LEU A 5 13.52 5.13 -23.75
N LEU A 6 14.82 5.40 -23.54
CA LEU A 6 15.54 4.99 -22.32
C LEU A 6 15.15 5.83 -21.10
N LEU A 7 14.83 7.12 -21.28
CA LEU A 7 14.31 7.98 -20.22
C LEU A 7 12.90 7.57 -19.77
N GLY A 8 12.02 7.16 -20.69
CA GLY A 8 10.67 6.68 -20.36
C GLY A 8 10.66 5.34 -19.61
N ALA A 9 11.57 4.41 -19.95
CA ALA A 9 11.71 3.14 -19.26
C ALA A 9 12.41 3.29 -17.89
N ALA A 10 13.37 4.21 -17.76
CA ALA A 10 14.02 4.52 -16.50
C ALA A 10 13.05 5.19 -15.50
N VAL A 11 12.18 6.09 -15.94
CA VAL A 11 11.18 6.75 -15.09
C VAL A 11 10.12 5.78 -14.54
N LEU A 12 9.82 4.69 -15.26
CA LEU A 12 8.91 3.62 -14.80
C LEU A 12 9.59 2.55 -13.94
N LEU A 13 10.91 2.37 -14.02
CA LEU A 13 11.69 1.50 -13.13
C LEU A 13 12.12 2.21 -11.84
N LEU A 14 12.25 3.54 -11.84
CA LEU A 14 12.57 4.36 -10.65
C LEU A 14 11.37 4.55 -9.69
N ALA A 15 10.13 4.35 -10.16
CA ALA A 15 8.95 4.48 -9.29
C ALA A 15 8.68 3.24 -8.42
N SER A 16 9.36 2.11 -8.66
CA SER A 16 9.18 0.86 -7.89
C SER A 16 10.27 0.62 -6.84
N ALA A 17 11.25 1.53 -6.70
CA ALA A 17 12.31 1.46 -5.71
C ALA A 17 12.21 2.55 -4.61
N ALA A 18 11.15 3.36 -4.61
CA ALA A 18 10.98 4.49 -3.67
C ALA A 18 10.17 4.15 -2.40
N THR A 19 9.97 2.87 -2.06
CA THR A 19 9.22 2.48 -0.85
C THR A 19 10.08 1.90 0.27
N ALA A 20 11.39 2.11 0.22
CA ALA A 20 12.25 1.92 1.39
C ALA A 20 13.29 3.05 1.45
N GLN A 21 13.35 3.76 2.59
CA GLN A 21 14.41 4.67 3.03
C GLN A 21 14.40 6.15 2.59
N ASP A 22 13.24 6.79 2.39
CA ASP A 22 13.20 8.25 2.19
C ASP A 22 13.48 9.05 3.51
N CYS A 23 13.23 8.44 4.67
CA CYS A 23 13.41 9.11 5.98
C CYS A 23 14.84 9.08 6.55
N LEU A 24 15.76 8.26 6.05
CA LEU A 24 17.13 8.20 6.59
C LEU A 24 17.96 9.45 6.26
N SER A 25 17.52 10.26 5.31
CA SER A 25 18.15 11.53 4.93
C SER A 25 17.96 12.65 5.95
N ALA A 26 17.15 12.44 7.00
CA ALA A 26 16.89 13.42 8.03
C ALA A 26 18.14 13.75 8.85
N THR A 27 18.48 15.03 8.92
CA THR A 27 19.55 15.56 9.78
C THR A 27 19.01 15.94 11.15
N PHE A 28 19.74 15.61 12.20
CA PHE A 28 19.38 15.92 13.58
C PHE A 28 20.41 16.84 14.23
N SER A 29 19.98 17.62 15.21
CA SER A 29 20.86 18.45 16.02
C SER A 29 21.91 17.61 16.76
N GLY A 30 23.09 18.20 17.00
CA GLY A 30 24.18 17.54 17.70
C GLY A 30 24.83 16.36 16.96
N GLY A 31 24.63 16.25 15.63
CA GLY A 31 25.24 15.19 14.82
C GLY A 31 24.67 13.80 15.08
N ARG A 32 23.47 13.70 15.69
CA ARG A 32 22.82 12.42 15.97
C ARG A 32 22.43 11.71 14.68
N THR A 33 22.64 10.39 14.65
CA THR A 33 22.30 9.52 13.51
C THR A 33 21.56 8.28 13.99
N PHE A 34 20.61 7.80 13.19
CA PHE A 34 19.80 6.62 13.52
C PHE A 34 19.91 5.55 12.44
N GLY A 35 19.99 4.29 12.84
CA GLY A 35 20.18 3.16 11.94
C GLY A 35 18.92 2.77 11.14
N ARG A 36 17.73 3.11 11.67
CA ARG A 36 16.43 2.81 11.04
C ARG A 36 15.49 3.99 11.14
N CYS A 37 14.48 4.00 10.26
CA CYS A 37 13.40 4.96 10.32
C CYS A 37 12.10 4.39 9.73
N ASN A 38 10.97 4.99 10.11
CA ASN A 38 9.65 4.70 9.60
C ASN A 38 8.83 5.99 9.49
N ASN A 39 8.22 6.20 8.32
CA ASN A 39 7.21 7.25 8.15
C ASN A 39 5.90 6.73 8.72
N LEU A 40 5.39 7.37 9.76
CA LEU A 40 4.19 6.93 10.46
C LEU A 40 2.95 7.20 9.58
N PRO A 41 1.96 6.30 9.59
CA PRO A 41 0.83 6.35 8.66
C PRO A 41 -0.14 7.52 8.87
N SER A 42 -0.02 8.22 10.01
CA SER A 42 -0.93 9.28 10.43
C SER A 42 -0.18 10.46 11.01
N LEU A 43 -0.78 11.66 10.92
CA LEU A 43 -0.25 12.92 11.46
C LEU A 43 1.08 13.37 10.86
N SER A 44 1.45 12.86 9.67
CA SER A 44 2.69 13.22 8.96
C SER A 44 3.95 13.11 9.85
N ALA A 45 3.91 12.17 10.79
CA ALA A 45 4.96 11.97 11.77
C ALA A 45 5.99 10.93 11.27
N SER A 46 7.20 10.97 11.81
CA SER A 46 8.25 9.98 11.53
C SER A 46 8.92 9.52 12.82
N LEU A 47 9.38 8.28 12.82
CA LEU A 47 10.13 7.69 13.91
C LEU A 47 11.47 7.19 13.38
N HIS A 48 12.55 7.55 14.05
CA HIS A 48 13.90 7.11 13.74
C HIS A 48 14.48 6.46 14.98
N TRP A 49 15.19 5.35 14.82
CA TRP A 49 15.77 4.68 15.97
C TRP A 49 17.02 3.87 15.65
N THR A 50 17.80 3.61 16.69
CA THR A 50 18.88 2.62 16.72
C THR A 50 18.63 1.72 17.92
N TYR A 51 18.53 0.41 17.68
CA TYR A 51 18.32 -0.57 18.75
C TYR A 51 19.65 -1.18 19.19
N HIS A 52 19.85 -1.26 20.50
CA HIS A 52 21.06 -1.73 21.18
C HIS A 52 20.76 -3.05 21.90
N PRO A 53 21.02 -4.20 21.26
CA PRO A 53 20.64 -5.51 21.79
C PRO A 53 21.36 -5.87 23.11
N GLU A 54 22.54 -5.30 23.37
CA GLU A 54 23.36 -5.56 24.55
C GLU A 54 22.72 -5.11 25.87
N ASN A 55 21.91 -4.07 25.83
CA ASN A 55 21.24 -3.49 27.00
C ASN A 55 19.72 -3.36 26.84
N GLY A 56 19.17 -3.84 25.72
CA GLY A 56 17.73 -3.81 25.43
C GLY A 56 17.18 -2.38 25.27
N THR A 57 18.03 -1.41 24.93
CA THR A 57 17.61 -0.01 24.78
C THR A 57 17.47 0.39 23.31
N ALA A 58 16.69 1.43 23.06
CA ALA A 58 16.60 2.06 21.76
C ALA A 58 16.80 3.57 21.89
N ASP A 59 17.73 4.11 21.11
CA ASP A 59 17.81 5.54 20.87
C ASP A 59 16.74 5.90 19.85
N VAL A 60 15.89 6.87 20.18
CA VAL A 60 14.73 7.24 19.38
C VAL A 60 14.72 8.73 19.10
N ALA A 61 14.39 9.09 17.86
CA ALA A 61 13.93 10.42 17.48
C ALA A 61 12.54 10.35 16.84
N PHE A 62 11.55 10.94 17.51
CA PHE A 62 10.19 11.09 16.99
C PHE A 62 10.01 12.50 16.46
N ARG A 63 9.50 12.65 15.23
CA ARG A 63 9.21 13.95 14.60
C ARG A 63 7.74 14.04 14.26
N ALA A 64 7.11 15.16 14.56
CA ALA A 64 5.75 15.43 14.12
C ALA A 64 5.51 16.94 13.90
N PRO A 65 4.80 17.31 12.82
CA PRO A 65 4.39 18.69 12.61
C PRO A 65 3.35 19.12 13.65
N SER A 66 3.49 20.33 14.18
CA SER A 66 2.51 20.97 15.06
C SER A 66 2.77 22.48 15.12
N ASP A 67 1.74 23.24 15.49
CA ASP A 67 1.86 24.68 15.69
C ASP A 67 2.84 25.00 16.83
N ALA A 68 3.46 26.18 16.82
CA ALA A 68 4.42 26.59 17.85
C ALA A 68 3.80 26.71 19.24
N SER A 69 2.46 26.83 19.33
CA SER A 69 1.68 26.79 20.58
C SER A 69 1.04 25.42 20.82
N GLY A 70 1.38 24.41 20.02
CA GLY A 70 0.84 23.06 20.10
C GLY A 70 1.69 22.14 20.98
N TRP A 71 1.42 20.85 20.87
CA TRP A 71 2.23 19.79 21.47
C TRP A 71 2.25 18.57 20.57
N VAL A 72 3.26 17.73 20.75
CA VAL A 72 3.32 16.39 20.14
C VAL A 72 3.68 15.37 21.20
N ALA A 73 3.24 14.13 21.04
CA ALA A 73 3.56 13.05 21.95
C ALA A 73 3.89 11.78 21.21
N TRP A 74 4.81 11.01 21.78
CA TRP A 74 5.11 9.64 21.37
C TRP A 74 5.32 8.77 22.61
N GLY A 75 4.95 7.50 22.53
CA GLY A 75 5.20 6.58 23.62
C GLY A 75 4.93 5.13 23.31
N ILE A 76 5.12 4.31 24.34
CA ILE A 76 4.98 2.85 24.29
C ILE A 76 3.84 2.44 25.23
N ASN A 77 2.98 1.56 24.75
CA ASN A 77 1.98 0.89 25.56
C ASN A 77 2.45 -0.54 25.88
N PRO A 78 2.98 -0.79 27.09
CA PRO A 78 3.46 -2.12 27.48
C PRO A 78 2.33 -3.13 27.68
N ASP A 79 1.11 -2.68 27.97
CA ASP A 79 0.00 -3.56 28.32
C ASP A 79 -0.75 -4.09 27.09
N ARG A 80 -1.08 -3.20 26.13
CA ARG A 80 -1.87 -3.56 24.93
C ARG A 80 -1.76 -2.54 23.80
N GLY A 81 -1.89 -3.02 22.55
CA GLY A 81 -2.04 -2.16 21.38
C GLY A 81 -3.44 -1.56 21.22
N GLY A 82 -3.58 -0.52 20.38
CA GLY A 82 -4.90 0.02 20.03
C GLY A 82 -5.59 0.79 21.17
N SER A 83 -4.83 1.37 22.09
CA SER A 83 -5.39 2.14 23.21
C SER A 83 -4.41 3.21 23.66
N MET A 84 -4.92 4.42 23.88
CA MET A 84 -4.17 5.49 24.56
C MET A 84 -3.94 5.14 26.04
N GLY A 85 -4.97 4.65 26.73
CA GLY A 85 -4.84 4.21 28.12
C GLY A 85 -3.93 2.99 28.23
N GLY A 86 -3.05 3.01 29.24
CA GLY A 86 -1.92 2.10 29.45
C GLY A 86 -0.59 2.61 28.86
N SER A 87 -0.61 3.69 28.07
CA SER A 87 0.62 4.16 27.40
C SER A 87 1.49 5.01 28.32
N SER A 88 2.79 4.77 28.30
CA SER A 88 3.78 5.67 28.88
C SER A 88 4.34 6.54 27.75
N VAL A 89 4.15 7.86 27.84
CA VAL A 89 4.37 8.82 26.74
C VAL A 89 5.30 9.96 27.15
N LEU A 90 6.06 10.44 26.17
CA LEU A 90 6.82 11.68 26.22
C LEU A 90 6.05 12.72 25.42
N VAL A 91 5.71 13.84 26.05
CA VAL A 91 5.00 14.96 25.42
C VAL A 91 5.93 16.15 25.33
N ALA A 92 6.14 16.68 24.13
CA ALA A 92 6.86 17.91 23.89
C ALA A 92 5.89 19.07 23.68
N SER A 93 6.10 20.17 24.40
CA SER A 93 5.29 21.39 24.34
C SER A 93 6.16 22.62 24.61
N PRO A 94 5.75 23.84 24.22
CA PRO A 94 6.45 25.06 24.57
C PRO A 94 6.70 25.15 26.08
N SER A 95 7.89 25.59 26.47
CA SER A 95 8.18 25.85 27.88
C SER A 95 7.38 27.06 28.38
N GLN A 96 6.90 26.98 29.61
CA GLN A 96 6.17 28.07 30.26
C GLN A 96 7.09 29.07 30.98
N ASP A 97 8.41 28.80 31.00
CA ASP A 97 9.42 29.64 31.66
C ASP A 97 9.80 30.91 30.87
N GLY A 98 9.21 31.13 29.68
CA GLY A 98 9.49 32.28 28.83
C GLY A 98 10.81 32.20 28.05
N SER A 99 11.57 31.11 28.15
CA SER A 99 12.86 30.92 27.46
C SER A 99 12.72 30.62 25.96
N GLY A 100 11.52 30.30 25.48
CA GLY A 100 11.28 29.80 24.13
C GLY A 100 11.77 28.36 23.90
N ALA A 101 12.27 27.68 24.94
CA ALA A 101 12.67 26.28 24.87
C ALA A 101 11.45 25.34 24.78
N VAL A 102 11.70 24.07 24.45
CA VAL A 102 10.69 23.01 24.45
C VAL A 102 10.80 22.22 25.76
N SER A 103 9.69 22.09 26.48
CA SER A 103 9.56 21.27 27.69
C SER A 103 9.16 19.84 27.32
N ILE A 104 9.58 18.87 28.13
CA ILE A 104 9.18 17.46 28.00
C ILE A 104 8.49 17.00 29.27
N LEU A 105 7.29 16.47 29.09
CA LEU A 105 6.53 15.79 30.13
C LEU A 105 6.61 14.28 29.92
N MET A 106 7.03 13.55 30.95
CA MET A 106 7.12 12.09 30.94
C MET A 106 6.00 11.51 31.80
N THR A 107 4.96 10.93 31.20
CA THR A 107 3.76 10.57 31.94
C THR A 107 3.15 9.24 31.51
N HIS A 108 2.53 8.54 32.45
CA HIS A 108 1.75 7.34 32.18
C HIS A 108 0.25 7.65 32.16
N LEU A 109 -0.42 7.17 31.11
CA LEU A 109 -1.82 7.44 30.84
C LEU A 109 -2.68 6.30 31.40
N GLU A 110 -3.21 6.47 32.62
CA GLU A 110 -4.05 5.45 33.26
C GLU A 110 -5.39 5.21 32.52
N SER A 111 -5.86 6.17 31.73
CA SER A 111 -7.12 6.07 30.98
C SER A 111 -7.14 6.91 29.69
N THR A 112 -8.29 6.96 29.00
CA THR A 112 -8.51 7.85 27.84
C THR A 112 -8.80 9.31 28.22
N SER A 113 -8.97 9.59 29.53
CA SER A 113 -9.08 10.93 30.09
C SER A 113 -8.09 11.06 31.26
N PRO A 114 -6.78 11.04 30.99
CA PRO A 114 -5.75 10.92 32.01
C PRO A 114 -5.50 12.25 32.73
N SER A 115 -5.06 12.16 33.99
CA SER A 115 -4.34 13.26 34.64
C SER A 115 -2.87 13.17 34.25
N LEU A 116 -2.26 14.30 33.89
CA LEU A 116 -0.89 14.36 33.39
C LEU A 116 0.08 14.65 34.55
N THR A 117 0.65 13.59 35.12
CA THR A 117 1.65 13.68 36.20
C THR A 117 3.05 13.40 35.64
N ASN A 118 3.99 14.32 35.85
CA ASN A 118 5.35 14.19 35.35
C ASN A 118 6.13 13.07 36.06
N ASN A 119 7.09 12.47 35.36
CA ASN A 119 7.96 11.38 35.81
C ASN A 119 7.24 10.12 36.30
N THR A 120 6.17 9.71 35.60
CA THR A 120 5.37 8.52 35.97
C THR A 120 5.45 7.35 34.98
N LEU A 121 6.42 7.35 34.06
CA LEU A 121 6.59 6.29 33.05
C LEU A 121 6.70 4.89 33.68
N LYS A 122 6.15 3.88 33.00
CA LYS A 122 6.27 2.46 33.38
C LYS A 122 7.49 1.75 32.78
N PHE A 123 8.37 2.51 32.12
CA PHE A 123 9.62 2.01 31.56
C PHE A 123 10.75 3.02 31.83
N LYS A 124 11.98 2.52 31.82
CA LYS A 124 13.16 3.35 32.11
C LYS A 124 13.59 4.13 30.87
N VAL A 125 14.06 5.34 31.12
CA VAL A 125 14.63 6.24 30.12
C VAL A 125 16.07 6.54 30.58
N PRO A 126 17.07 5.70 30.22
CA PRO A 126 18.40 5.77 30.80
C PRO A 126 19.15 7.08 30.51
N VAL A 127 18.84 7.71 29.37
CA VAL A 127 19.37 9.02 28.99
C VAL A 127 18.20 10.00 28.97
N GLY A 128 18.32 11.10 29.71
CA GLY A 128 17.27 12.11 29.83
C GLY A 128 16.77 12.59 28.47
N PRO A 129 15.45 12.74 28.27
CA PRO A 129 14.91 13.11 26.98
C PRO A 129 15.23 14.57 26.66
N ALA A 130 15.34 14.88 25.36
CA ALA A 130 15.51 16.23 24.85
C ALA A 130 14.48 16.49 23.75
N ALA A 131 14.05 17.74 23.59
CA ALA A 131 13.12 18.11 22.53
C ALA A 131 13.48 19.46 21.92
N GLU A 132 13.15 19.61 20.64
CA GLU A 132 13.40 20.82 19.88
C GLU A 132 12.23 21.12 18.96
N TYR A 133 12.06 22.40 18.64
CA TYR A 133 11.07 22.88 17.69
C TYR A 133 11.76 23.69 16.60
N SER A 134 11.63 23.28 15.35
CA SER A 134 12.17 24.02 14.22
C SER A 134 11.31 23.79 12.98
N ASN A 135 11.13 24.85 12.17
CA ASN A 135 10.41 24.78 10.89
C ASN A 135 9.02 24.10 10.97
N GLY A 136 8.24 24.36 12.04
CA GLY A 136 6.91 23.79 12.20
C GLY A 136 6.88 22.34 12.71
N VAL A 137 8.02 21.78 13.10
CA VAL A 137 8.15 20.37 13.50
C VAL A 137 8.78 20.27 14.89
N TYR A 138 8.10 19.54 15.78
CA TYR A 138 8.69 19.10 17.04
C TYR A 138 9.48 17.81 16.81
N THR A 139 10.65 17.72 17.44
CA THR A 139 11.45 16.49 17.49
C THR A 139 11.72 16.12 18.94
N ILE A 140 11.38 14.89 19.34
CA ILE A 140 11.65 14.32 20.66
C ILE A 140 12.77 13.30 20.53
N PHE A 141 13.82 13.45 21.34
CA PHE A 141 14.92 12.50 21.49
C PHE A 141 14.81 11.80 22.84
N ALA A 142 14.95 10.49 22.87
CA ALA A 142 15.03 9.71 24.10
C ALA A 142 15.77 8.39 23.88
N THR A 143 16.46 7.91 24.90
CA THR A 143 16.92 6.52 24.96
C THR A 143 15.96 5.78 25.89
N VAL A 144 15.28 4.76 25.39
CA VAL A 144 14.25 4.02 26.15
C VAL A 144 14.66 2.56 26.32
N GLU A 145 14.45 2.00 27.50
CA GLU A 145 14.54 0.55 27.73
C GLU A 145 13.24 -0.10 27.25
N LEU A 146 13.33 -1.08 26.34
CA LEU A 146 12.15 -1.70 25.75
C LEU A 146 11.42 -2.58 26.79
N PRO A 147 10.14 -2.30 27.11
CA PRO A 147 9.40 -3.04 28.12
C PRO A 147 9.26 -4.53 27.80
N GLY A 148 9.25 -5.37 28.84
CA GLY A 148 8.93 -6.80 28.72
C GLY A 148 9.99 -7.62 28.00
N ASN A 149 11.24 -7.13 27.90
CA ASN A 149 12.35 -7.80 27.20
C ASN A 149 11.97 -8.23 25.76
N SER A 150 11.19 -7.38 25.08
CA SER A 150 10.65 -7.62 23.75
C SER A 150 11.07 -6.50 22.82
N THR A 151 11.55 -6.82 21.64
CA THR A 151 11.80 -5.80 20.60
C THR A 151 10.51 -5.32 19.95
N GLN A 152 9.41 -6.07 20.12
CA GLN A 152 8.10 -5.73 19.60
C GLN A 152 7.32 -4.93 20.62
N GLN A 153 7.00 -3.69 20.26
CA GLN A 153 6.33 -2.73 21.12
C GLN A 153 5.11 -2.13 20.44
N PHE A 154 4.06 -1.86 21.20
CA PHE A 154 2.96 -1.03 20.73
C PHE A 154 3.32 0.43 20.95
N THR A 155 3.41 1.19 19.87
CA THR A 155 3.70 2.62 19.90
C THR A 155 2.44 3.41 19.59
N VAL A 156 2.33 4.58 20.23
CA VAL A 156 1.25 5.55 20.02
C VAL A 156 1.87 6.92 19.82
N TRP A 157 1.20 7.76 19.02
CA TRP A 157 1.62 9.14 18.84
C TRP A 157 0.41 10.06 18.68
N GLN A 158 0.59 11.33 19.03
CA GLN A 158 -0.43 12.36 18.88
C GLN A 158 0.18 13.74 18.66
N ALA A 159 -0.66 14.64 18.15
CA ALA A 159 -0.42 16.06 18.14
C ALA A 159 -1.70 16.79 18.52
N GLY A 160 -1.57 17.95 19.16
CA GLY A 160 -2.71 18.75 19.60
C GLY A 160 -2.32 20.18 19.93
N ALA A 161 -3.33 20.99 20.29
CA ALA A 161 -3.12 22.36 20.74
C ALA A 161 -2.89 22.40 22.26
N THR A 162 -2.22 23.44 22.75
CA THR A 162 -2.25 23.80 24.18
C THR A 162 -3.37 24.80 24.45
N SER A 163 -3.82 24.88 25.71
CA SER A 163 -4.78 25.88 26.19
C SER A 163 -4.24 26.46 27.48
N ASN A 164 -4.02 27.77 27.52
CA ASN A 164 -3.37 28.47 28.64
C ASN A 164 -2.03 27.83 29.05
N GLY A 165 -1.24 27.38 28.06
CA GLY A 165 0.04 26.69 28.26
C GLY A 165 -0.09 25.22 28.70
N ALA A 166 -1.28 24.72 29.03
CA ALA A 166 -1.48 23.33 29.40
C ALA A 166 -1.80 22.45 28.17
N ILE A 167 -1.35 21.19 28.21
CA ILE A 167 -1.65 20.19 27.17
C ILE A 167 -3.17 19.96 27.13
N SER A 168 -3.81 20.29 26.00
CA SER A 168 -5.24 20.03 25.79
C SER A 168 -5.47 18.68 25.12
N PRO A 169 -6.67 18.09 25.25
CA PRO A 169 -7.03 16.87 24.52
C PRO A 169 -6.77 17.01 23.02
N HIS A 170 -6.14 16.01 22.42
CA HIS A 170 -5.97 15.97 20.97
C HIS A 170 -7.32 15.72 20.27
N PRO A 171 -7.47 16.09 18.98
CA PRO A 171 -8.64 15.75 18.20
C PRO A 171 -8.88 14.24 18.13
N THR A 172 -10.14 13.81 17.97
CA THR A 172 -10.51 12.41 17.77
C THR A 172 -10.79 12.08 16.31
N ALA A 173 -10.16 12.82 15.39
CA ALA A 173 -10.27 12.59 13.96
C ALA A 173 -9.69 11.22 13.56
N PRO A 174 -10.04 10.68 12.37
CA PRO A 174 -9.58 9.35 11.95
C PRO A 174 -8.06 9.16 11.99
N ALA A 175 -7.28 10.20 11.65
CA ALA A 175 -5.82 10.16 11.74
C ALA A 175 -5.33 9.98 13.19
N ASN A 176 -5.91 10.72 14.14
CA ASN A 176 -5.58 10.57 15.56
C ASN A 176 -5.95 9.17 16.07
N LEU A 177 -7.12 8.65 15.72
CA LEU A 177 -7.55 7.31 16.13
C LEU A 177 -6.71 6.18 15.51
N ALA A 178 -6.08 6.44 14.35
CA ALA A 178 -5.17 5.54 13.66
C ALA A 178 -3.69 5.74 14.06
N SER A 179 -3.38 6.66 14.99
CA SER A 179 -2.01 6.98 15.41
C SER A 179 -1.46 5.98 16.43
N THR A 180 -1.49 4.70 16.05
CA THR A 180 -0.99 3.58 16.83
C THR A 180 -0.52 2.45 15.92
N GLN A 181 0.59 1.80 16.28
CA GLN A 181 1.15 0.67 15.53
C GLN A 181 1.89 -0.30 16.46
N ARG A 182 2.06 -1.54 16.04
CA ARG A 182 3.05 -2.46 16.59
C ARG A 182 4.33 -2.34 15.77
N LEU A 183 5.44 -2.02 16.41
CA LEU A 183 6.75 -1.87 15.79
C LEU A 183 7.73 -2.87 16.41
N ASP A 184 8.48 -3.56 15.57
CA ASP A 184 9.66 -4.31 15.98
C ASP A 184 10.93 -3.46 15.82
N PHE A 185 11.54 -3.07 16.93
CA PHE A 185 12.74 -2.22 16.95
C PHE A 185 13.96 -2.90 16.34
N LEU A 186 14.01 -4.23 16.28
CA LEU A 186 15.14 -4.95 15.68
C LEU A 186 15.01 -5.02 14.15
N SER A 187 13.87 -5.52 13.66
CA SER A 187 13.64 -5.74 12.22
C SER A 187 13.16 -4.49 11.48
N GLY A 188 12.50 -3.56 12.18
CA GLY A 188 11.78 -2.42 11.61
C GLY A 188 10.44 -2.75 10.97
N SER A 189 9.94 -3.97 11.14
CA SER A 189 8.60 -4.34 10.72
C SER A 189 7.55 -3.61 11.56
N SER A 190 6.56 -2.99 10.90
CA SER A 190 5.47 -2.28 11.56
C SER A 190 4.10 -2.73 11.05
N THR A 191 3.13 -2.93 11.95
CA THR A 191 1.74 -3.24 11.62
C THR A 191 0.78 -2.32 12.36
N ALA A 192 -0.36 -1.97 11.76
CA ALA A 192 -1.37 -1.13 12.44
C ALA A 192 -1.90 -1.82 13.70
N ALA A 193 -2.03 -1.08 14.81
CA ALA A 193 -2.54 -1.68 16.05
C ALA A 193 -4.05 -1.93 15.95
N SER A 194 -4.49 -3.15 16.26
CA SER A 194 -5.89 -3.56 16.13
C SER A 194 -6.76 -2.93 17.23
N ASN A 195 -7.62 -1.98 16.87
CA ASN A 195 -8.55 -1.31 17.79
C ASN A 195 -9.79 -2.20 18.08
N SER A 196 -9.84 -2.82 19.26
CA SER A 196 -10.95 -3.68 19.72
C SER A 196 -12.32 -2.96 19.82
N ARG A 197 -12.34 -1.63 19.96
CA ARG A 197 -13.59 -0.83 20.02
C ARG A 197 -14.30 -0.70 18.67
N LEU A 198 -13.58 -0.73 17.55
CA LEU A 198 -14.18 -0.77 16.20
C LEU A 198 -14.82 -2.13 15.90
N HIS A 199 -14.31 -3.20 16.52
CA HIS A 199 -14.91 -4.53 16.43
C HIS A 199 -16.29 -4.60 17.13
N ARG A 200 -16.47 -3.92 18.27
CA ARG A 200 -17.71 -3.98 19.06
C ARG A 200 -18.92 -3.32 18.37
N ARG A 201 -18.72 -2.32 17.50
CA ARG A 201 -19.83 -1.69 16.74
C ARG A 201 -20.43 -2.59 15.66
N ASN A 202 -19.64 -3.49 15.06
CA ASN A 202 -20.14 -4.45 14.07
C ASN A 202 -20.79 -5.70 14.68
N VAL A 203 -20.62 -5.93 15.99
CA VAL A 203 -21.21 -7.08 16.70
C VAL A 203 -22.55 -6.73 17.37
N SER A 204 -22.89 -5.44 17.49
CA SER A 204 -24.10 -5.01 18.22
C SER A 204 -25.43 -5.22 17.46
N LEU A 205 -25.41 -5.60 16.18
CA LEU A 205 -26.63 -5.90 15.42
C LEU A 205 -27.05 -7.37 15.45
N SER A 206 -26.22 -8.25 16.02
CA SER A 206 -26.48 -9.71 16.04
C SER A 206 -26.84 -10.28 17.42
N TYR A 207 -26.89 -9.47 18.48
CA TYR A 207 -27.11 -9.94 19.85
C TYR A 207 -28.41 -9.42 20.51
N VAL A 208 -29.49 -9.25 19.74
CA VAL A 208 -30.84 -9.04 20.32
C VAL A 208 -31.63 -10.36 20.41
N PHE A 209 -31.13 -11.48 19.88
CA PHE A 209 -31.82 -12.78 19.97
C PHE A 209 -30.87 -13.92 20.31
N LEU A 210 -30.58 -14.11 21.61
CA LEU A 210 -30.38 -15.41 22.28
C LEU A 210 -29.89 -15.19 23.73
N ARG A 211 -30.82 -14.89 24.64
CA ARG A 211 -30.62 -15.25 26.06
C ARG A 211 -30.90 -16.74 26.20
N LYS A 212 -29.87 -17.58 26.16
CA LYS A 212 -29.86 -18.91 26.81
C LYS A 212 -28.42 -19.44 26.89
N ARG A 213 -27.97 -19.66 28.13
CA ARG A 213 -26.68 -20.23 28.59
C ARG A 213 -25.41 -19.45 28.21
N LEU A 214 -24.74 -18.89 29.22
CA LEU A 214 -23.33 -18.53 29.14
C LEU A 214 -22.50 -19.79 28.87
N PRO A 215 -21.65 -19.84 27.82
CA PRO A 215 -20.56 -20.80 27.76
C PRO A 215 -19.46 -20.35 28.73
N SER A 216 -18.73 -21.33 29.27
CA SER A 216 -17.45 -21.13 29.97
C SER A 216 -16.50 -20.26 29.16
N MET A 217 -15.74 -19.39 29.81
CA MET A 217 -14.70 -18.60 29.13
C MET A 217 -13.69 -19.55 28.44
N PRO A 218 -13.26 -19.23 27.20
CA PRO A 218 -12.25 -20.03 26.50
C PRO A 218 -10.92 -20.02 27.25
N ASN A 219 -10.17 -21.11 27.17
CA ASN A 219 -8.86 -21.23 27.78
C ASN A 219 -7.87 -20.26 27.10
N CYS A 220 -6.82 -19.83 27.80
CA CYS A 220 -5.80 -18.90 27.29
C CYS A 220 -5.17 -19.39 25.97
N SER A 221 -4.98 -20.71 25.82
CA SER A 221 -4.51 -21.36 24.59
C SER A 221 -5.47 -21.14 23.40
N ASP A 222 -6.78 -21.17 23.65
CA ASP A 222 -7.79 -20.95 22.61
C ASP A 222 -7.83 -19.47 22.20
N VAL A 223 -7.62 -18.55 23.14
CA VAL A 223 -7.52 -17.11 22.88
C VAL A 223 -6.28 -16.79 22.04
N LEU A 224 -5.11 -17.36 22.36
CA LEU A 224 -3.88 -17.19 21.56
C LEU A 224 -4.03 -17.75 20.13
N ASN A 225 -4.70 -18.88 19.98
CA ASN A 225 -4.99 -19.45 18.66
C ASN A 225 -5.97 -18.58 17.85
N LEU A 226 -6.95 -17.97 18.52
CA LEU A 226 -7.87 -17.01 17.90
C LEU A 226 -7.16 -15.71 17.48
N ASP A 227 -6.24 -15.19 18.29
CA ASP A 227 -5.45 -14.00 17.93
C ASP A 227 -4.50 -14.28 16.75
N ASN A 228 -3.81 -15.41 16.75
CA ASN A 228 -2.94 -15.83 15.65
C ASN A 228 -3.71 -16.04 14.35
N SER A 229 -4.88 -16.68 14.41
CA SER A 229 -5.73 -16.89 13.23
C SER A 229 -6.32 -15.58 12.70
N ASN A 230 -6.72 -14.65 13.56
CA ASN A 230 -7.18 -13.33 13.16
C ASN A 230 -6.05 -12.47 12.55
N GLN A 231 -4.84 -12.54 13.09
CA GLN A 231 -3.65 -11.88 12.52
C GLN A 231 -3.29 -12.46 11.15
N MET A 232 -3.30 -13.78 11.02
CA MET A 232 -3.07 -14.49 9.75
C MET A 232 -4.14 -14.11 8.72
N TYR A 233 -5.40 -14.05 9.12
CA TYR A 233 -6.53 -13.68 8.28
C TYR A 233 -6.43 -12.22 7.79
N GLY A 234 -6.08 -11.28 8.68
CA GLY A 234 -5.82 -9.88 8.30
C GLY A 234 -4.66 -9.72 7.32
N THR A 235 -3.56 -10.44 7.55
CA THR A 235 -2.37 -10.44 6.67
C THR A 235 -2.72 -11.02 5.29
N THR A 236 -3.47 -12.12 5.27
CA THR A 236 -3.92 -12.78 4.03
C THR A 236 -4.78 -11.84 3.17
N LYS A 237 -5.64 -11.02 3.78
CA LYS A 237 -6.43 -9.99 3.06
C LYS A 237 -5.55 -8.93 2.39
N GLN A 238 -4.53 -8.45 3.09
CA GLN A 238 -3.61 -7.44 2.54
C GLN A 238 -2.79 -8.02 1.39
N ILE A 239 -2.25 -9.23 1.54
CA ILE A 239 -1.50 -9.92 0.49
C ILE A 239 -2.38 -10.17 -0.74
N HIS A 240 -3.62 -10.65 -0.56
CA HIS A 240 -4.58 -10.81 -1.64
C HIS A 240 -4.81 -9.50 -2.41
N GLY A 241 -5.02 -8.39 -1.69
CA GLY A 241 -5.21 -7.07 -2.29
C GLY A 241 -4.00 -6.59 -3.08
N MET A 242 -2.79 -6.69 -2.51
CA MET A 242 -1.55 -6.27 -3.15
C MET A 242 -1.23 -7.09 -4.41
N LEU A 243 -1.31 -8.41 -4.32
CA LEU A 243 -1.05 -9.31 -5.46
C LEU A 243 -1.98 -8.98 -6.63
N ASN A 244 -3.28 -8.81 -6.36
CA ASN A 244 -4.25 -8.52 -7.41
C ASN A 244 -4.14 -7.09 -7.96
N ALA A 245 -3.75 -6.11 -7.15
CA ALA A 245 -3.50 -4.75 -7.63
C ALA A 245 -2.29 -4.70 -8.59
N ILE A 246 -1.19 -5.39 -8.26
CA ILE A 246 0.01 -5.47 -9.11
C ILE A 246 -0.30 -6.26 -10.39
N ALA A 247 -0.93 -7.43 -10.25
CA ALA A 247 -1.27 -8.30 -11.36
C ALA A 247 -2.25 -7.63 -12.35
N TRP A 248 -3.49 -7.43 -11.91
CA TRP A 248 -4.59 -7.00 -12.78
C TRP A 248 -4.62 -5.49 -13.00
N GLY A 249 -4.14 -4.71 -12.04
CA GLY A 249 -4.16 -3.24 -12.10
C GLY A 249 -2.96 -2.63 -12.82
N VAL A 250 -1.84 -3.35 -12.94
CA VAL A 250 -0.60 -2.81 -13.53
C VAL A 250 -0.04 -3.71 -14.63
N LEU A 251 0.35 -4.95 -14.32
CA LEU A 251 1.06 -5.81 -15.28
C LEU A 251 0.22 -6.15 -16.53
N ILE A 252 -1.04 -6.52 -16.35
CA ILE A 252 -1.94 -6.87 -17.47
C ILE A 252 -2.19 -5.65 -18.39
N PRO A 253 -2.56 -4.45 -17.87
CA PRO A 253 -2.68 -3.24 -18.69
C PRO A 253 -1.37 -2.82 -19.37
N VAL A 254 -0.24 -2.86 -18.67
CA VAL A 254 1.07 -2.50 -19.23
C VAL A 254 1.44 -3.43 -20.39
N GLY A 255 1.24 -4.73 -20.23
CA GLY A 255 1.46 -5.70 -21.30
C GLY A 255 0.57 -5.42 -22.53
N ALA A 256 -0.67 -4.99 -22.34
CA ALA A 256 -1.57 -4.62 -23.43
C ALA A 256 -1.12 -3.34 -24.16
N ILE A 257 -0.69 -2.32 -23.42
CA ILE A 257 -0.10 -1.07 -23.97
C ILE A 257 1.14 -1.40 -24.80
N ILE A 258 2.04 -2.25 -24.29
CA ILE A 258 3.23 -2.73 -25.01
C ILE A 258 2.85 -3.36 -26.34
N ALA A 259 1.94 -4.33 -26.35
CA ALA A 259 1.55 -5.01 -27.59
C ALA A 259 0.88 -4.09 -28.61
N ARG A 260 0.10 -3.10 -28.15
CA ARG A 260 -0.59 -2.15 -29.03
C ARG A 260 0.38 -1.19 -29.69
N TYR A 261 1.27 -0.56 -28.91
CA TYR A 261 2.05 0.58 -29.39
C TYR A 261 3.45 0.20 -29.86
N LEU A 262 4.12 -0.76 -29.21
CA LEU A 262 5.48 -1.13 -29.62
C LEU A 262 5.49 -1.94 -30.91
N ARG A 263 4.42 -2.70 -31.20
CA ARG A 263 4.27 -3.46 -32.45
C ARG A 263 4.29 -2.57 -33.71
N VAL A 264 4.03 -1.28 -33.58
CA VAL A 264 4.05 -0.34 -34.72
C VAL A 264 5.48 -0.13 -35.24
N PHE A 265 6.48 -0.23 -34.36
CA PHE A 265 7.89 -0.01 -34.69
C PHE A 265 8.57 -1.29 -35.17
N GLU A 266 9.15 -1.27 -36.38
CA GLU A 266 9.87 -2.42 -36.94
C GLU A 266 11.11 -2.79 -36.12
N SER A 267 11.79 -1.79 -35.52
CA SER A 267 12.93 -2.01 -34.63
C SER A 267 12.60 -2.75 -33.34
N ALA A 268 11.30 -2.86 -33.00
CA ALA A 268 10.84 -3.54 -31.80
C ALA A 268 10.37 -4.98 -32.07
N ASP A 269 10.43 -5.46 -33.32
CA ASP A 269 10.12 -6.86 -33.66
C ASP A 269 11.38 -7.73 -33.48
N PRO A 270 11.37 -8.83 -32.71
CA PRO A 270 10.24 -9.47 -32.01
C PRO A 270 10.08 -9.06 -30.54
N ALA A 271 10.87 -8.10 -30.03
CA ALA A 271 10.91 -7.72 -28.61
C ALA A 271 9.54 -7.36 -28.02
N TRP A 272 8.66 -6.65 -28.75
CA TRP A 272 7.32 -6.28 -28.28
C TRP A 272 6.48 -7.52 -27.89
N PHE A 273 6.66 -8.63 -28.61
CA PHE A 273 5.89 -9.85 -28.42
C PHE A 273 6.33 -10.58 -27.15
N TYR A 274 7.65 -10.67 -26.93
CA TYR A 274 8.20 -11.26 -25.71
C TYR A 274 7.90 -10.42 -24.47
N LEU A 275 8.01 -9.09 -24.57
CA LEU A 275 7.67 -8.18 -23.47
C LEU A 275 6.18 -8.27 -23.11
N HIS A 276 5.30 -8.34 -24.12
CA HIS A 276 3.88 -8.57 -23.89
C HIS A 276 3.65 -9.88 -23.14
N ILE A 277 4.17 -11.01 -23.66
CA ILE A 277 3.96 -12.33 -23.04
C ILE A 277 4.54 -12.38 -21.63
N ALA A 278 5.73 -11.80 -21.40
CA ALA A 278 6.33 -11.74 -20.07
C ALA A 278 5.40 -11.02 -19.07
N CYS A 279 4.93 -9.82 -19.40
CA CYS A 279 3.98 -9.09 -18.56
C CYS A 279 2.68 -9.89 -18.32
N GLN A 280 2.11 -10.51 -19.37
CA GLN A 280 0.86 -11.26 -19.25
C GLN A 280 1.02 -12.53 -18.40
N CYS A 281 2.09 -13.31 -18.61
CA CYS A 281 2.36 -14.52 -17.84
C CYS A 281 2.65 -14.19 -16.37
N SER A 282 3.48 -13.18 -16.09
CA SER A 282 3.75 -12.74 -14.71
C SER A 282 2.49 -12.22 -14.03
N GLY A 283 1.70 -11.38 -14.72
CA GLY A 283 0.42 -10.88 -14.22
C GLY A 283 -0.56 -12.01 -13.93
N TYR A 284 -0.68 -12.99 -14.83
CA TYR A 284 -1.56 -14.14 -14.64
C TYR A 284 -1.14 -15.00 -13.45
N ILE A 285 0.15 -15.35 -13.31
CA ILE A 285 0.65 -16.16 -12.18
C ILE A 285 0.35 -15.49 -10.83
N LEU A 286 0.67 -14.20 -10.70
CA LEU A 286 0.37 -13.43 -9.49
C LEU A 286 -1.15 -13.32 -9.25
N GLY A 287 -1.93 -13.15 -10.32
CA GLY A 287 -3.38 -13.11 -10.28
C GLY A 287 -4.01 -14.43 -9.83
N VAL A 288 -3.49 -15.58 -10.24
CA VAL A 288 -3.95 -16.90 -9.79
C VAL A 288 -3.65 -17.11 -8.30
N ALA A 289 -2.43 -16.75 -7.86
CA ALA A 289 -2.07 -16.81 -6.44
C ALA A 289 -2.98 -15.92 -5.60
N GLY A 290 -3.20 -14.67 -6.05
CA GLY A 290 -4.14 -13.73 -5.44
C GLY A 290 -5.57 -14.28 -5.40
N TRP A 291 -6.07 -14.84 -6.49
CA TRP A 291 -7.40 -15.45 -6.55
C TRP A 291 -7.56 -16.62 -5.58
N GLY A 292 -6.57 -17.52 -5.50
CA GLY A 292 -6.56 -18.65 -4.56
C GLY A 292 -6.63 -18.19 -3.10
N LEU A 293 -5.85 -17.14 -2.74
CA LEU A 293 -5.94 -16.50 -1.42
C LEU A 293 -7.35 -15.93 -1.18
N GLY A 294 -7.97 -15.34 -2.21
CA GLY A 294 -9.34 -14.81 -2.13
C GLY A 294 -10.40 -15.88 -1.88
N LEU A 295 -10.26 -17.07 -2.47
CA LEU A 295 -11.13 -18.21 -2.20
C LEU A 295 -10.98 -18.71 -0.76
N LYS A 296 -9.75 -18.82 -0.26
CA LYS A 296 -9.46 -19.20 1.14
C LYS A 296 -10.10 -18.22 2.12
N LEU A 297 -9.93 -16.92 1.88
CA LEU A 297 -10.58 -15.88 2.67
C LEU A 297 -12.11 -16.01 2.64
N GLY A 298 -12.69 -16.37 1.48
CA GLY A 298 -14.12 -16.60 1.32
C GLY A 298 -14.64 -17.82 2.09
N SER A 299 -13.90 -18.93 2.14
CA SER A 299 -14.28 -20.11 2.91
C SER A 299 -14.20 -19.91 4.42
N GLU A 300 -13.26 -19.07 4.88
CA GLU A 300 -13.06 -18.76 6.30
C GLU A 300 -14.04 -17.68 6.83
N SER A 301 -14.83 -17.06 5.96
CA SER A 301 -15.77 -15.96 6.30
C SER A 301 -17.23 -16.41 6.24
N ALA A 302 -17.66 -17.28 7.16
CA ALA A 302 -19.06 -17.70 7.24
C ALA A 302 -19.97 -16.54 7.70
N GLY A 303 -20.91 -16.11 6.86
CA GLY A 303 -21.99 -15.17 7.23
C GLY A 303 -21.98 -13.78 6.58
N LEU A 304 -20.92 -13.37 5.88
CA LEU A 304 -20.87 -12.11 5.10
C LEU A 304 -20.38 -12.40 3.68
N THR A 305 -21.29 -12.37 2.70
CA THR A 305 -20.92 -12.66 1.31
C THR A 305 -20.75 -11.37 0.51
N TYR A 306 -19.51 -11.05 0.14
CA TYR A 306 -19.20 -9.98 -0.83
C TYR A 306 -19.40 -10.50 -2.26
N GLN A 307 -20.63 -10.91 -2.57
CA GLN A 307 -20.97 -11.62 -3.82
C GLN A 307 -20.48 -10.89 -5.08
N PRO A 308 -20.64 -9.57 -5.26
CA PRO A 308 -20.22 -8.92 -6.50
C PRO A 308 -18.72 -8.98 -6.76
N HIS A 309 -17.87 -8.77 -5.74
CA HIS A 309 -16.42 -8.85 -5.89
C HIS A 309 -15.95 -10.28 -6.17
N ARG A 310 -16.56 -11.26 -5.49
CA ARG A 310 -16.25 -12.67 -5.70
C ARG A 310 -16.64 -13.15 -7.10
N SER A 311 -17.86 -12.85 -7.56
CA SER A 311 -18.35 -13.26 -8.89
C SER A 311 -17.53 -12.62 -10.01
N ILE A 312 -17.21 -11.33 -9.89
CA ILE A 312 -16.35 -10.65 -10.87
C ILE A 312 -14.94 -11.25 -10.85
N GLY A 313 -14.38 -11.52 -9.65
CA GLY A 313 -13.07 -12.17 -9.52
C GLY A 313 -13.00 -13.56 -10.18
N ILE A 314 -14.03 -14.39 -10.03
CA ILE A 314 -14.14 -15.69 -10.72
C ILE A 314 -14.24 -15.49 -12.24
N ALA A 315 -15.06 -14.55 -12.70
CA ALA A 315 -15.18 -14.25 -14.13
C ALA A 315 -13.84 -13.80 -14.74
N ILE A 316 -13.09 -12.92 -14.07
CA ILE A 316 -11.76 -12.50 -14.50
C ILE A 316 -10.82 -13.69 -14.63
N PHE A 317 -10.79 -14.58 -13.62
CA PHE A 317 -9.94 -15.77 -13.66
C PHE A 317 -10.30 -16.67 -14.85
N CYS A 318 -11.58 -16.97 -15.08
CA CYS A 318 -12.01 -17.77 -16.24
C CYS A 318 -11.61 -17.12 -17.58
N LEU A 319 -11.86 -15.83 -17.76
CA LEU A 319 -11.55 -15.10 -18.99
C LEU A 319 -10.03 -14.98 -19.23
N ALA A 320 -9.24 -14.81 -18.17
CA ALA A 320 -7.79 -14.75 -18.26
C ALA A 320 -7.18 -16.12 -18.58
N THR A 321 -7.72 -17.21 -18.01
CA THR A 321 -7.33 -18.58 -18.36
C THR A 321 -7.60 -18.86 -19.85
N LEU A 322 -8.78 -18.45 -20.34
CA LEU A 322 -9.12 -18.51 -21.76
C LEU A 322 -8.11 -17.72 -22.63
N GLN A 323 -7.61 -16.60 -22.12
CA GLN A 323 -6.55 -15.84 -22.80
C GLN A 323 -5.20 -16.55 -22.86
N VAL A 324 -4.81 -17.25 -21.80
CA VAL A 324 -3.59 -18.06 -21.82
C VAL A 324 -3.71 -19.19 -22.85
N PHE A 325 -4.87 -19.84 -22.94
CA PHE A 325 -5.14 -20.83 -24.00
C PHE A 325 -5.13 -20.25 -25.42
N ALA A 326 -5.41 -18.95 -25.58
CA ALA A 326 -5.29 -18.27 -26.87
C ALA A 326 -3.86 -18.35 -27.43
N LEU A 327 -2.83 -18.43 -26.59
CA LEU A 327 -1.45 -18.61 -27.03
C LEU A 327 -1.23 -19.96 -27.71
N LEU A 328 -1.80 -21.05 -27.16
CA LEU A 328 -1.68 -22.40 -27.71
C LEU A 328 -2.44 -22.54 -29.03
N LEU A 329 -3.58 -21.86 -29.16
CA LEU A 329 -4.44 -21.93 -30.33
C LEU A 329 -4.15 -20.85 -31.38
N ARG A 330 -2.99 -20.18 -31.30
CA ARG A 330 -2.63 -19.04 -32.16
C ARG A 330 -2.42 -19.50 -33.62
N PRO A 331 -3.32 -19.17 -34.57
CA PRO A 331 -3.22 -19.63 -35.96
C PRO A 331 -2.12 -18.88 -36.72
N ASP A 332 -1.63 -19.48 -37.80
CA ASP A 332 -0.69 -18.82 -38.72
C ASP A 332 -1.23 -17.51 -39.31
N LYS A 333 -0.32 -16.59 -39.63
CA LYS A 333 -0.66 -15.23 -40.13
C LYS A 333 -1.48 -15.25 -41.43
N LYS A 334 -1.38 -16.31 -42.24
CA LYS A 334 -2.08 -16.47 -43.52
C LYS A 334 -3.43 -17.20 -43.39
N ASN A 335 -3.74 -17.75 -42.22
CA ASN A 335 -4.94 -18.54 -42.01
C ASN A 335 -6.18 -17.65 -41.75
N ARG A 336 -7.32 -17.94 -42.38
CA ARG A 336 -8.60 -17.23 -42.18
C ARG A 336 -9.06 -17.21 -40.71
N TYR A 337 -8.71 -18.24 -39.93
CA TYR A 337 -9.01 -18.30 -38.49
C TYR A 337 -8.25 -17.27 -37.66
N ARG A 338 -7.19 -16.66 -38.20
CA ARG A 338 -6.44 -15.59 -37.54
C ARG A 338 -7.30 -14.36 -37.26
N LEU A 339 -8.27 -14.06 -38.13
CA LEU A 339 -9.20 -12.94 -37.93
C LEU A 339 -10.07 -13.17 -36.69
N TYR A 340 -10.73 -14.33 -36.60
CA TYR A 340 -11.56 -14.70 -35.45
C TYR A 340 -10.74 -14.76 -34.16
N TRP A 341 -9.53 -15.32 -34.22
CA TRP A 341 -8.62 -15.33 -33.09
C TRP A 341 -8.26 -13.92 -32.62
N ASN A 342 -7.99 -12.97 -33.54
CA ASN A 342 -7.71 -11.57 -33.15
C ASN A 342 -8.94 -10.91 -32.51
N ILE A 343 -10.16 -11.16 -33.01
CA ILE A 343 -11.39 -10.62 -32.42
C ILE A 343 -11.55 -11.14 -30.99
N TYR A 344 -11.47 -12.46 -30.82
CA TYR A 344 -11.52 -13.13 -29.53
C TYR A 344 -10.44 -12.62 -28.56
N HIS A 345 -9.18 -12.61 -28.99
CA HIS A 345 -8.05 -12.19 -28.16
C HIS A 345 -8.14 -10.72 -27.76
N HIS A 346 -8.65 -9.82 -28.62
CA HIS A 346 -8.83 -8.44 -28.22
C HIS A 346 -10.06 -8.25 -27.32
N SER A 347 -11.22 -8.82 -27.67
CA SER A 347 -12.46 -8.60 -26.92
C SER A 347 -12.37 -9.15 -25.50
N VAL A 348 -11.87 -10.39 -25.35
CA VAL A 348 -11.67 -11.01 -24.03
C VAL A 348 -10.59 -10.27 -23.24
N GLY A 349 -9.51 -9.84 -23.90
CA GLY A 349 -8.39 -9.15 -23.26
C GLY A 349 -8.81 -7.80 -22.65
N TYR A 350 -9.51 -6.96 -23.43
CA TYR A 350 -10.03 -5.69 -22.91
C TYR A 350 -11.10 -5.89 -21.83
N SER A 351 -11.94 -6.94 -21.95
CA SER A 351 -12.91 -7.28 -20.91
C SER A 351 -12.23 -7.60 -19.58
N VAL A 352 -11.13 -8.37 -19.60
CA VAL A 352 -10.34 -8.69 -18.40
C VAL A 352 -9.75 -7.42 -17.77
N ILE A 353 -9.25 -6.47 -18.56
CA ILE A 353 -8.70 -5.20 -18.05
C ILE A 353 -9.79 -4.37 -17.35
N VAL A 354 -10.95 -4.19 -17.99
CA VAL A 354 -12.06 -3.41 -17.43
C VAL A 354 -12.62 -4.06 -16.17
N LEU A 355 -12.90 -5.37 -16.23
CA LEU A 355 -13.40 -6.12 -15.07
C LEU A 355 -12.38 -6.12 -13.94
N GLY A 356 -11.09 -6.28 -14.23
CA GLY A 356 -9.99 -6.19 -13.26
C GLY A 356 -9.99 -4.86 -12.51
N ALA A 357 -10.08 -3.74 -13.24
CA ALA A 357 -10.12 -2.42 -12.61
C ALA A 357 -11.35 -2.22 -11.72
N VAL A 358 -12.54 -2.61 -12.20
CA VAL A 358 -13.79 -2.57 -11.40
C VAL A 358 -13.66 -3.45 -10.15
N ASN A 359 -13.06 -4.62 -10.29
CA ASN A 359 -12.92 -5.56 -9.18
C ASN A 359 -11.95 -5.06 -8.12
N ILE A 360 -10.88 -4.36 -8.51
CA ILE A 360 -9.94 -3.72 -7.59
C ILE A 360 -10.65 -2.62 -6.80
N PHE A 361 -11.46 -1.76 -7.43
CA PHE A 361 -12.23 -0.75 -6.69
C PHE A 361 -13.19 -1.39 -5.68
N LYS A 362 -13.90 -2.45 -6.08
CA LYS A 362 -14.75 -3.21 -5.15
C LYS A 362 -13.93 -3.83 -4.01
N GLY A 363 -12.75 -4.36 -4.29
CA GLY A 363 -11.84 -4.91 -3.30
C GLY A 363 -11.36 -3.86 -2.30
N LEU A 364 -11.00 -2.67 -2.76
CA LEU A 364 -10.62 -1.52 -1.92
C LEU A 364 -11.78 -1.05 -1.04
N ASP A 365 -13.01 -1.05 -1.57
CA ASP A 365 -14.21 -0.69 -0.79
C ASP A 365 -14.55 -1.72 0.31
N ILE A 366 -14.19 -3.00 0.09
CA ILE A 366 -14.31 -4.07 1.09
C ILE A 366 -13.19 -3.96 2.14
N LEU A 367 -11.96 -3.75 1.70
CA LEU A 367 -10.79 -3.67 2.58
C LEU A 367 -10.82 -2.40 3.45
N LYS A 368 -11.48 -1.34 2.98
CA LYS A 368 -11.49 0.00 3.60
C LYS A 368 -10.10 0.40 4.12
N PRO A 369 -9.08 0.39 3.24
CA PRO A 369 -7.72 0.73 3.64
C PRO A 369 -7.64 2.20 4.08
N ALA A 370 -6.53 2.59 4.70
CA ALA A 370 -6.28 3.99 5.08
C ALA A 370 -6.53 4.94 3.90
N SER A 371 -6.87 6.20 4.19
CA SER A 371 -7.11 7.21 3.16
C SER A 371 -5.93 7.28 2.17
N GLY A 372 -6.21 7.24 0.87
CA GLY A 372 -5.19 7.41 -0.16
C GLY A 372 -5.02 6.23 -1.12
N TYR A 373 -5.33 4.98 -0.74
CA TYR A 373 -5.16 3.83 -1.65
C TYR A 373 -6.07 3.89 -2.88
N LYS A 374 -7.33 4.32 -2.70
CA LYS A 374 -8.27 4.53 -3.81
C LYS A 374 -7.76 5.63 -4.75
N THR A 375 -7.26 6.72 -4.18
CA THR A 375 -6.64 7.84 -4.92
C THR A 375 -5.39 7.38 -5.65
N ALA A 376 -4.49 6.63 -5.01
CA ALA A 376 -3.28 6.09 -5.61
C ALA A 376 -3.61 5.21 -6.82
N TYR A 377 -4.62 4.33 -6.69
CA TYR A 377 -5.04 3.51 -7.82
C TYR A 377 -5.66 4.34 -8.96
N ILE A 378 -6.42 5.39 -8.65
CA ILE A 378 -6.92 6.35 -9.66
C ILE A 378 -5.76 7.04 -10.37
N VAL A 379 -4.72 7.47 -9.65
CA VAL A 379 -3.50 8.07 -10.23
C VAL A 379 -2.81 7.08 -11.17
N VAL A 380 -2.70 5.81 -10.78
CA VAL A 380 -2.13 4.75 -11.65
C VAL A 380 -2.93 4.59 -12.93
N LEU A 381 -4.27 4.50 -12.85
CA LEU A 381 -5.14 4.41 -14.03
C LEU A 381 -5.03 5.64 -14.92
N ALA A 382 -5.02 6.85 -14.33
CA ALA A 382 -4.85 8.10 -15.05
C ALA A 382 -3.49 8.17 -15.76
N THR A 383 -2.43 7.69 -15.11
CA THR A 383 -1.09 7.63 -15.68
C THR A 383 -1.04 6.65 -16.86
N LEU A 384 -1.54 5.42 -16.68
CA LEU A 384 -1.59 4.43 -17.76
C LEU A 384 -2.44 4.92 -18.95
N GLY A 385 -3.58 5.55 -18.66
CA GLY A 385 -4.46 6.16 -19.67
C GLY A 385 -3.75 7.30 -20.41
N GLY A 386 -3.09 8.21 -19.70
CA GLY A 386 -2.31 9.31 -20.27
C GLY A 386 -1.18 8.81 -21.16
N VAL A 387 -0.41 7.82 -20.70
CA VAL A 387 0.64 7.16 -21.51
C VAL A 387 0.05 6.55 -22.77
N ALA A 388 -1.08 5.84 -22.66
CA ALA A 388 -1.75 5.25 -23.81
C ALA A 388 -2.22 6.31 -24.81
N LEU A 389 -2.81 7.43 -24.35
CA LEU A 389 -3.24 8.53 -25.22
C LEU A 389 -2.06 9.19 -25.94
N CYS A 390 -0.95 9.46 -25.23
CA CYS A 390 0.27 9.99 -25.83
C CYS A 390 0.85 9.03 -26.89
N LEU A 391 0.94 7.74 -26.58
CA LEU A 391 1.43 6.73 -27.52
C LEU A 391 0.50 6.57 -28.73
N GLU A 392 -0.82 6.64 -28.55
CA GLU A 392 -1.78 6.63 -29.66
C GLU A 392 -1.55 7.84 -30.57
N ALA A 393 -1.40 9.04 -30.03
CA ALA A 393 -1.11 10.25 -30.82
C ALA A 393 0.20 10.15 -31.62
N ILE A 394 1.24 9.53 -31.06
CA ILE A 394 2.55 9.33 -31.72
C ILE A 394 2.49 8.24 -32.78
N THR A 395 1.86 7.10 -32.47
CA THR A 395 1.87 5.91 -33.34
C THR A 395 0.87 6.03 -34.49
N TRP A 396 -0.18 6.84 -34.35
CA TRP A 396 -1.21 7.01 -35.36
C TRP A 396 -0.68 7.56 -36.70
N PRO A 397 0.13 8.64 -36.75
CA PRO A 397 0.75 9.09 -38.00
C PRO A 397 1.64 8.03 -38.65
N ILE A 398 2.40 7.28 -37.84
CA ILE A 398 3.31 6.23 -38.30
C ILE A 398 2.50 5.08 -38.94
N ALA A 399 1.41 4.67 -38.28
CA ALA A 399 0.51 3.64 -38.78
C ALA A 399 -0.16 4.05 -40.09
N ILE A 400 -0.61 5.31 -40.24
CA ILE A 400 -1.16 5.83 -41.50
C ILE A 400 -0.12 5.79 -42.61
N ARG A 401 1.10 6.28 -42.37
CA ARG A 401 2.18 6.27 -43.36
C ARG A 401 2.50 4.85 -43.82
N LYS A 402 2.57 3.90 -42.89
CA LYS A 402 2.80 2.48 -43.20
C LYS A 402 1.67 1.86 -44.03
N ARG A 403 0.41 2.15 -43.70
CA ARG A 403 -0.76 1.70 -44.50
C ARG A 403 -0.71 2.27 -45.92
N ARG A 404 -0.37 3.55 -46.09
CA ARG A 404 -0.22 4.20 -47.40
C ARG A 404 0.89 3.56 -48.23
N ARG A 405 2.07 3.32 -47.65
CA ARG A 405 3.19 2.61 -48.31
C ARG A 405 2.76 1.22 -48.79
N ASN A 406 2.20 0.40 -47.90
CA ASN A 406 1.75 -0.94 -48.25
C ASN A 406 0.65 -0.96 -49.34
N ALA A 407 -0.22 0.06 -49.36
CA ALA A 407 -1.24 0.20 -50.41
C ALA A 407 -0.62 0.56 -51.76
N ALA A 408 0.37 1.46 -51.77
CA ALA A 408 1.14 1.80 -52.97
C ALA A 408 1.92 0.59 -53.50
N ASP A 409 2.60 -0.17 -52.63
CA ASP A 409 3.35 -1.38 -53.00
C ASP A 409 2.43 -2.47 -53.58
N LYS A 410 1.20 -2.61 -53.06
CA LYS A 410 0.20 -3.53 -53.62
C LYS A 410 -0.32 -3.06 -54.98
N ALA A 411 -0.53 -1.75 -55.15
CA ALA A 411 -0.95 -1.19 -56.43
C ALA A 411 0.13 -1.35 -57.50
N SER A 412 1.41 -1.17 -57.15
CA SER A 412 2.52 -1.39 -58.08
C SER A 412 2.71 -2.88 -58.44
N ASN A 413 2.59 -3.80 -57.48
CA ASN A 413 2.68 -5.24 -57.75
C ASN A 413 1.45 -5.82 -58.47
N GLY A 414 0.27 -5.22 -58.29
CA GLY A 414 -0.95 -5.65 -58.98
C GLY A 414 -0.98 -5.27 -60.47
N ASN A 415 -0.26 -4.21 -60.86
CA ASN A 415 -0.19 -3.74 -62.25
C ASN A 415 0.86 -4.47 -63.09
N GLY A 416 1.73 -5.28 -62.48
CA GLY A 416 2.83 -6.00 -63.15
C GLY A 416 2.47 -7.36 -63.77
N ASN A 417 1.27 -7.89 -63.49
CA ASN A 417 0.88 -9.25 -63.91
C ASN A 417 -0.24 -9.26 -64.98
N GLY A 418 -0.47 -8.13 -65.66
CA GLY A 418 -1.64 -7.91 -66.52
C GLY A 418 -1.40 -7.82 -68.03
N TRP A 419 -0.17 -7.92 -68.53
CA TRP A 419 0.11 -7.77 -69.98
C TRP A 419 1.25 -8.66 -70.47
N GLN A 420 1.06 -9.98 -70.48
CA GLN A 420 1.81 -10.89 -71.37
C GLN A 420 0.92 -12.08 -71.79
N GLN A 421 -0.15 -11.81 -72.54
CA GLN A 421 -0.71 -12.75 -73.51
C GLN A 421 -1.29 -11.93 -74.66
N GLY A 422 -0.65 -12.01 -75.83
CA GLY A 422 -1.10 -11.31 -77.03
C GLY A 422 -0.01 -11.08 -78.06
N ALA A 423 0.51 -12.16 -78.64
CA ALA A 423 0.91 -12.29 -80.05
C ALA A 423 1.33 -13.75 -80.31
#